data_AF-D1AGJ0-F1
#
_entry.id   AF-D1AGJ0-F1
#
_cell.length_a   1.000
_cell.length_b   1.000
_cell.length_c   1.000
_cell.angle_alpha   90.00
_cell.angle_beta   90.00
_cell.angle_gamma   90.00
#
_symmetry.space_group_name_H-M   'P 1'
#
loop_
_entity.id
_entity.type
_entity.pdbx_description
1 polymer ?
#
loop_
_entity_poly.entity_id
_entity_poly.type
_entity_poly.pdbx_seq_one_letter_code
_entity_poly.pdbx_strand_id
1 'polypeptide(L)'
;MDFLFFIQIIFIFISITLIFLLFLFLLFYFMSIIGDFIFDKRDFYILEKFSFIKKHLIKKRKTYHDNGSLKSEITYYLNTPHGLAVHYYDNGQVFGKCRYIKGEKNGMWISWYSDGTIKENGFWKYNKKDGEWLGYFENGQPEYSIFWNNGIKHGSYMTFYRDNQLKSAGTFIHEKKDDIWFFYYKNGNKMRIESWKYGIPEGEWKYFYENENKKASGYISKGNRTGYWKYYFENEAISSEGNWNDDTLNGLWLYYYENGRIKEKGYWLNDYQHGFWEYFYENGSQETAGYWNYGRKNYLWRYFYENGGIKEYGNWTDNNQTGLWKYFHENGQLSSIGKWSDSMKTGEWKYFHENGRIKSKGRWVNDKQYGIWKFYIPEGKLKNKGLWRKDLPDGEWINYHENGKKSEQGFFSQGKKNGIWRYFSDNGRLMIKGCWLDDLQNGEWKYYFENGIPASLGEFKEGSQNGEWKYFHENGNLKSVGLWNNGIKNDEWIYFDENNKFENIEYFDNTGDNLHFIN
;
A
#
# COMPACT_ATOMS: atom_id res chain seq x y z
N MET A 1 -50.82 -83.52 -13.43
CA MET A 1 -51.54 -82.23 -13.57
C MET A 1 -50.44 -81.18 -13.60
N ASP A 2 -50.02 -80.64 -14.74
CA ASP A 2 -50.85 -79.86 -15.66
C ASP A 2 -50.34 -79.88 -17.12
N PHE A 3 -50.31 -81.06 -17.75
CA PHE A 3 -50.13 -81.15 -19.20
C PHE A 3 -51.43 -80.78 -19.95
N LEU A 4 -52.59 -81.00 -19.32
CA LEU A 4 -53.90 -80.60 -19.84
C LEU A 4 -54.14 -79.08 -19.82
N PHE A 5 -53.57 -78.35 -18.85
CA PHE A 5 -53.71 -76.90 -18.75
C PHE A 5 -52.88 -76.18 -19.84
N PHE A 6 -51.70 -76.73 -20.17
CA PHE A 6 -50.85 -76.17 -21.23
C PHE A 6 -51.46 -76.35 -22.63
N ILE A 7 -52.14 -77.48 -22.88
CA ILE A 7 -52.86 -77.73 -24.14
C ILE A 7 -54.08 -76.80 -24.28
N GLN A 8 -54.82 -76.52 -23.20
CA GLN A 8 -55.93 -75.56 -23.23
C GLN A 8 -55.48 -74.13 -23.55
N ILE A 9 -54.34 -73.68 -23.02
CA ILE A 9 -53.79 -72.34 -23.33
C ILE A 9 -53.32 -72.25 -24.78
N ILE A 10 -52.72 -73.32 -25.34
CA ILE A 10 -52.29 -73.35 -26.74
C ILE A 10 -53.49 -73.30 -27.70
N PHE A 11 -54.59 -74.01 -27.40
CA PHE A 11 -55.81 -73.94 -28.22
C PHE A 11 -56.50 -72.57 -28.16
N ILE A 12 -56.47 -71.89 -27.00
CA ILE A 12 -56.99 -70.52 -26.86
C ILE A 12 -56.13 -69.53 -27.66
N PHE A 13 -54.80 -69.65 -27.59
CA PHE A 13 -53.91 -68.81 -28.39
C PHE A 13 -54.12 -69.03 -29.89
N ILE A 14 -54.14 -70.29 -30.36
CA ILE A 14 -54.36 -70.61 -31.79
C ILE A 14 -55.73 -70.11 -32.28
N SER A 15 -56.77 -70.19 -31.46
CA SER A 15 -58.10 -69.65 -31.76
C SER A 15 -58.10 -68.12 -31.91
N ILE A 16 -57.40 -67.41 -31.01
CA ILE A 16 -57.29 -65.94 -31.06
C ILE A 16 -56.44 -65.49 -32.25
N THR A 17 -55.33 -66.18 -32.58
CA THR A 17 -54.53 -65.85 -33.76
C THR A 17 -55.27 -66.12 -35.06
N LEU A 18 -56.07 -67.19 -35.15
CA LEU A 18 -56.91 -67.45 -36.33
C LEU A 18 -58.00 -66.39 -36.51
N ILE A 19 -58.65 -65.95 -35.43
CA ILE A 19 -59.67 -64.89 -35.48
C ILE A 19 -59.03 -63.55 -35.87
N PHE A 20 -57.83 -63.25 -35.35
CA PHE A 20 -57.09 -62.04 -35.71
C PHE A 20 -56.62 -62.05 -37.18
N LEU A 21 -56.16 -63.21 -37.68
CA LEU A 21 -55.81 -63.40 -39.09
C LEU A 21 -57.04 -63.33 -40.01
N LEU A 22 -58.19 -63.87 -39.60
CA LEU A 22 -59.45 -63.75 -40.35
C LEU A 22 -59.93 -62.30 -40.38
N PHE A 23 -59.77 -61.56 -39.27
CA PHE A 23 -60.09 -60.14 -39.18
C PHE A 23 -59.15 -59.29 -40.05
N LEU A 24 -57.84 -59.57 -40.05
CA LEU A 24 -56.88 -58.93 -40.97
C LEU A 24 -57.17 -59.27 -42.42
N PHE A 25 -57.54 -60.51 -42.74
CA PHE A 25 -57.89 -60.92 -44.09
C PHE A 25 -59.19 -60.27 -44.57
N LEU A 26 -60.21 -60.15 -43.71
CA LEU A 26 -61.43 -59.38 -43.97
C LEU A 26 -61.16 -57.88 -44.08
N LEU A 27 -60.22 -57.34 -43.29
CA LEU A 27 -59.80 -55.93 -43.36
C LEU A 27 -59.04 -55.64 -44.67
N PHE A 28 -58.18 -56.56 -45.12
CA PHE A 28 -57.49 -56.49 -46.41
C PHE A 28 -58.44 -56.72 -47.59
N TYR A 29 -59.43 -57.61 -47.45
CA TYR A 29 -60.49 -57.82 -48.45
C TYR A 29 -61.43 -56.61 -48.54
N PHE A 30 -61.79 -55.97 -47.42
CA PHE A 30 -62.51 -54.69 -47.41
C PHE A 30 -61.65 -53.54 -47.95
N MET A 31 -60.35 -53.48 -47.64
CA MET A 31 -59.42 -52.50 -48.22
C MET A 31 -59.20 -52.72 -49.72
N SER A 32 -59.28 -53.97 -50.20
CA SER A 32 -59.22 -54.32 -51.63
C SER A 32 -60.52 -53.95 -52.37
N ILE A 33 -61.69 -54.17 -51.76
CA ILE A 33 -62.99 -53.80 -52.35
C ILE A 33 -63.22 -52.27 -52.29
N ILE A 34 -62.70 -51.58 -51.27
CA ILE A 34 -62.72 -50.11 -51.20
C ILE A 34 -61.66 -49.50 -52.14
N GLY A 35 -60.51 -50.18 -52.34
CA GLY A 35 -59.46 -49.77 -53.27
C GLY A 35 -59.87 -49.81 -54.74
N ASP A 36 -60.74 -50.75 -55.13
CA ASP A 36 -61.24 -50.87 -56.50
C ASP A 36 -62.57 -50.12 -56.75
N PHE A 37 -63.18 -49.50 -55.74
CA PHE A 37 -64.39 -48.66 -55.89
C PHE A 37 -64.18 -47.17 -55.60
N ILE A 38 -62.98 -46.75 -55.20
CA ILE A 38 -62.61 -45.33 -55.00
C ILE A 38 -61.21 -45.08 -55.58
N PHE A 39 -61.07 -45.22 -56.90
CA PHE A 39 -60.05 -44.50 -57.67
C PHE A 39 -60.61 -44.25 -59.08
N ASP A 40 -61.67 -43.45 -59.14
CA ASP A 40 -62.03 -42.76 -60.37
C ASP A 40 -60.88 -41.78 -60.70
N LYS A 41 -60.69 -41.45 -61.98
CA LYS A 41 -59.72 -40.44 -62.46
C LYS A 41 -59.83 -39.08 -61.75
N ARG A 42 -60.86 -38.89 -60.92
CA ARG A 42 -61.07 -37.76 -60.02
C ARG A 42 -60.15 -37.73 -58.79
N ASP A 43 -59.63 -38.84 -58.25
CA ASP A 43 -58.78 -38.79 -57.05
C ASP A 43 -57.33 -38.38 -57.36
N PHE A 44 -56.83 -38.70 -58.55
CA PHE A 44 -55.60 -38.10 -59.08
C PHE A 44 -55.81 -36.60 -59.32
N TYR A 45 -57.00 -36.22 -59.80
CA TYR A 45 -57.41 -34.82 -59.97
C TYR A 45 -57.58 -34.08 -58.64
N ILE A 46 -57.99 -34.75 -57.55
CA ILE A 46 -58.16 -34.16 -56.21
C ILE A 46 -56.80 -34.02 -55.52
N LEU A 47 -55.87 -34.96 -55.67
CA LEU A 47 -54.49 -34.80 -55.22
C LEU A 47 -53.73 -33.73 -56.03
N GLU A 48 -53.95 -33.66 -57.35
CA GLU A 48 -53.46 -32.53 -58.17
C GLU A 48 -54.14 -31.22 -57.79
N LYS A 49 -55.45 -31.18 -57.52
CA LYS A 49 -56.15 -29.96 -57.04
C LYS A 49 -55.70 -29.58 -55.64
N PHE A 50 -55.48 -30.52 -54.72
CA PHE A 50 -54.96 -30.24 -53.38
C PHE A 50 -53.52 -29.74 -53.46
N SER A 51 -52.69 -30.34 -54.32
CA SER A 51 -51.35 -29.84 -54.67
C SER A 51 -51.43 -28.42 -55.25
N PHE A 52 -52.35 -28.17 -56.18
CA PHE A 52 -52.60 -26.89 -56.84
C PHE A 52 -53.15 -25.82 -55.90
N ILE A 53 -54.03 -26.19 -54.96
CA ILE A 53 -54.60 -25.34 -53.90
C ILE A 53 -53.54 -25.05 -52.83
N LYS A 54 -52.72 -26.03 -52.42
CA LYS A 54 -51.53 -25.79 -51.57
C LYS A 54 -50.56 -24.82 -52.25
N LYS A 55 -50.37 -24.94 -53.57
CA LYS A 55 -49.53 -24.04 -54.38
C LYS A 55 -50.06 -22.60 -54.40
N HIS A 56 -51.37 -22.39 -54.33
CA HIS A 56 -52.00 -21.06 -54.27
C HIS A 56 -52.07 -20.46 -52.86
N LEU A 57 -51.93 -21.29 -51.82
CA LEU A 57 -51.93 -20.88 -50.42
C LEU A 57 -50.54 -20.51 -49.89
N ILE A 58 -49.48 -21.02 -50.52
CA ILE A 58 -48.10 -20.70 -50.21
C ILE A 58 -47.65 -19.53 -51.10
N LYS A 59 -47.42 -18.37 -50.51
CA LYS A 59 -46.95 -17.17 -51.23
C LYS A 59 -45.56 -16.78 -50.74
N LYS A 60 -44.66 -16.49 -51.68
CA LYS A 60 -43.39 -15.83 -51.36
C LYS A 60 -43.61 -14.32 -51.42
N ARG A 61 -43.29 -13.62 -50.34
CA ARG A 61 -43.32 -12.16 -50.28
C ARG A 61 -41.90 -11.63 -50.27
N LYS A 62 -41.63 -10.68 -51.16
CA LYS A 62 -40.38 -9.92 -51.21
C LYS A 62 -40.62 -8.54 -50.62
N THR A 63 -39.68 -8.05 -49.82
CA THR A 63 -39.63 -6.66 -49.39
C THR A 63 -38.31 -6.06 -49.83
N TYR A 64 -38.27 -4.74 -49.95
CA TYR A 64 -37.11 -4.00 -50.46
C TYR A 64 -36.63 -2.98 -49.44
N HIS A 65 -35.34 -2.66 -49.47
CA HIS A 65 -34.75 -1.54 -48.75
C HIS A 65 -35.08 -0.23 -49.47
N ASP A 66 -34.82 0.91 -48.82
CA ASP A 66 -35.12 2.23 -49.38
C ASP A 66 -34.35 2.51 -50.68
N ASN A 67 -33.18 1.89 -50.85
CA ASN A 67 -32.37 1.93 -52.07
C ASN A 67 -32.88 1.00 -53.19
N GLY A 68 -34.01 0.31 -53.01
CA GLY A 68 -34.60 -0.61 -53.97
C GLY A 68 -33.99 -2.02 -54.00
N SER A 69 -32.94 -2.30 -53.23
CA SER A 69 -32.37 -3.65 -53.10
C SER A 69 -33.28 -4.60 -52.32
N LEU A 70 -33.16 -5.91 -52.55
CA LEU A 70 -33.97 -6.91 -51.84
C LEU A 70 -33.63 -6.90 -50.35
N LYS A 71 -34.65 -6.81 -49.48
CA LYS A 71 -34.51 -6.79 -48.01
C LYS A 71 -34.86 -8.12 -47.36
N SER A 72 -35.90 -8.78 -47.85
CA SER A 72 -36.24 -10.13 -47.40
C SER A 72 -37.09 -10.88 -48.43
N GLU A 73 -36.99 -12.21 -48.40
CA GLU A 73 -37.85 -13.15 -49.10
C GLU A 73 -38.40 -14.15 -48.07
N ILE A 74 -39.71 -14.10 -47.80
CA ILE A 74 -40.35 -14.91 -46.78
C ILE A 74 -41.51 -15.71 -47.40
N THR A 75 -41.58 -16.99 -47.05
CA THR A 75 -42.69 -17.86 -47.43
C THR A 75 -43.85 -17.71 -46.44
N TYR A 76 -45.07 -17.52 -46.93
CA TYR A 76 -46.29 -17.38 -46.14
C TYR A 76 -47.27 -18.50 -46.49
N TYR A 77 -47.96 -19.03 -45.49
CA TYR A 77 -49.14 -19.88 -45.63
C TYR A 77 -50.33 -19.19 -44.96
N LEU A 78 -51.42 -18.96 -45.69
CA LEU A 78 -52.62 -18.24 -45.18
C LEU A 78 -52.25 -16.89 -44.53
N ASN A 79 -51.44 -16.07 -45.20
CA ASN A 79 -50.94 -14.77 -44.70
C ASN A 79 -50.10 -14.82 -43.41
N THR A 80 -49.72 -16.01 -42.94
CA THR A 80 -48.84 -16.20 -41.78
C THR A 80 -47.47 -16.70 -42.24
N PRO A 81 -46.34 -16.18 -41.75
CA PRO A 81 -45.01 -16.70 -42.11
C PRO A 81 -44.91 -18.21 -41.86
N HIS A 82 -44.59 -18.97 -42.90
CA HIS A 82 -44.53 -20.43 -42.85
C HIS A 82 -43.60 -20.94 -43.97
N GLY A 83 -42.49 -21.56 -43.60
CA GLY A 83 -41.44 -22.00 -44.54
C GLY A 83 -40.16 -21.15 -44.44
N LEU A 84 -39.34 -21.16 -45.49
CA LEU A 84 -38.05 -20.46 -45.49
C LEU A 84 -38.25 -18.94 -45.52
N ALA A 85 -37.46 -18.26 -44.69
CA ALA A 85 -37.25 -16.83 -44.71
C ALA A 85 -35.77 -16.53 -44.89
N VAL A 86 -35.47 -15.63 -45.83
CA VAL A 86 -34.13 -15.14 -46.13
C VAL A 86 -34.16 -13.63 -46.03
N HIS A 87 -33.19 -13.06 -45.33
CA HIS A 87 -33.02 -11.63 -45.15
C HIS A 87 -31.70 -11.22 -45.79
N TYR A 88 -31.63 -10.00 -46.32
CA TYR A 88 -30.50 -9.51 -47.10
C TYR A 88 -30.04 -8.14 -46.58
N TYR A 89 -28.74 -7.91 -46.65
CA TYR A 89 -28.14 -6.59 -46.56
C TYR A 89 -28.50 -5.75 -47.79
N ASP A 90 -28.30 -4.44 -47.69
CA ASP A 90 -28.51 -3.48 -48.78
C ASP A 90 -27.56 -3.69 -49.96
N ASN A 91 -26.39 -4.30 -49.70
CA ASN A 91 -25.43 -4.75 -50.70
C ASN A 91 -25.83 -6.07 -51.41
N GLY A 92 -26.98 -6.66 -51.05
CA GLY A 92 -27.49 -7.90 -51.63
C GLY A 92 -26.96 -9.20 -51.00
N GLN A 93 -26.02 -9.14 -50.07
CA GLN A 93 -25.51 -10.30 -49.34
C GLN A 93 -26.59 -10.84 -48.37
N VAL A 94 -26.65 -12.16 -48.18
CA VAL A 94 -27.60 -12.76 -47.21
C VAL A 94 -27.22 -12.35 -45.79
N PHE A 95 -28.11 -11.64 -45.10
CA PHE A 95 -27.98 -11.33 -43.67
C PHE A 95 -28.27 -12.56 -42.81
N GLY A 96 -29.33 -13.30 -43.12
CA GLY A 96 -29.70 -14.47 -42.33
C GLY A 96 -30.86 -15.27 -42.90
N LYS A 97 -30.92 -16.56 -42.55
CA LYS A 97 -31.99 -17.45 -42.97
C LYS A 97 -32.48 -18.33 -41.82
N CYS A 98 -33.80 -18.50 -41.72
CA CYS A 98 -34.47 -19.45 -40.82
C CYS A 98 -35.70 -20.04 -41.49
N ARG A 99 -36.31 -21.02 -40.84
CA ARG A 99 -37.67 -21.45 -41.15
C ARG A 99 -38.66 -20.87 -40.15
N TYR A 100 -39.86 -20.55 -40.62
CA TYR A 100 -41.01 -20.20 -39.81
C TYR A 100 -42.02 -21.36 -39.80
N ILE A 101 -42.62 -21.65 -38.65
CA ILE A 101 -43.78 -22.52 -38.52
C ILE A 101 -44.88 -21.71 -37.84
N LYS A 102 -45.97 -21.44 -38.56
CA LYS A 102 -47.15 -20.69 -38.06
C LYS A 102 -46.79 -19.32 -37.45
N GLY A 103 -45.87 -18.60 -38.09
CA GLY A 103 -45.47 -17.25 -37.67
C GLY A 103 -44.28 -17.22 -36.71
N GLU A 104 -43.84 -18.38 -36.22
CA GLU A 104 -42.75 -18.47 -35.23
C GLU A 104 -41.48 -19.04 -35.87
N LYS A 105 -40.33 -18.44 -35.55
CA LYS A 105 -39.02 -18.97 -35.95
C LYS A 105 -38.85 -20.37 -35.38
N ASN A 106 -38.57 -21.35 -36.23
CA ASN A 106 -38.40 -22.74 -35.83
C ASN A 106 -37.43 -23.46 -36.78
N GLY A 107 -36.38 -24.07 -36.22
CA GLY A 107 -35.31 -24.75 -36.94
C GLY A 107 -34.01 -23.97 -36.98
N MET A 108 -33.08 -24.44 -37.80
CA MET A 108 -31.73 -23.88 -37.92
C MET A 108 -31.77 -22.42 -38.40
N TRP A 109 -31.04 -21.57 -37.69
CA TRP A 109 -30.71 -20.20 -38.05
C TRP A 109 -29.23 -20.10 -38.37
N ILE A 110 -28.94 -19.39 -39.45
CA ILE A 110 -27.59 -18.99 -39.80
C ILE A 110 -27.68 -17.53 -40.24
N SER A 111 -26.78 -16.71 -39.74
CA SER A 111 -26.59 -15.34 -40.19
C SER A 111 -25.15 -15.12 -40.62
N TRP A 112 -24.94 -14.10 -41.44
CA TRP A 112 -23.65 -13.73 -41.98
C TRP A 112 -23.39 -12.24 -41.79
N TYR A 113 -22.13 -11.85 -41.82
CA TYR A 113 -21.71 -10.46 -41.99
C TYR A 113 -21.92 -10.01 -43.44
N SER A 114 -21.79 -8.71 -43.69
CA SER A 114 -21.98 -8.11 -45.03
C SER A 114 -20.96 -8.59 -46.06
N ASP A 115 -19.84 -9.17 -45.62
CA ASP A 115 -18.80 -9.79 -46.45
C ASP A 115 -19.05 -11.29 -46.73
N GLY A 116 -20.10 -11.87 -46.14
CA GLY A 116 -20.46 -13.29 -46.28
C GLY A 116 -19.79 -14.26 -45.32
N THR A 117 -18.96 -13.79 -44.38
CA THR A 117 -18.48 -14.62 -43.27
C THR A 117 -19.64 -14.97 -42.33
N ILE A 118 -19.67 -16.19 -41.76
CA ILE A 118 -20.73 -16.58 -40.82
C ILE A 118 -20.62 -15.71 -39.57
N LYS A 119 -21.75 -15.15 -39.13
CA LYS A 119 -21.82 -14.30 -37.94
C LYS A 119 -22.32 -15.07 -36.72
N GLU A 120 -23.40 -15.83 -36.88
CA GLU A 120 -23.90 -16.73 -35.84
C GLU A 120 -24.74 -17.85 -36.44
N ASN A 121 -24.79 -18.99 -35.77
CA ASN A 121 -25.72 -20.07 -36.05
C ASN A 121 -26.25 -20.74 -34.78
N GLY A 122 -27.41 -21.38 -34.88
CA GLY A 122 -28.05 -22.09 -33.79
C GLY A 122 -29.49 -22.47 -34.12
N PHE A 123 -30.21 -23.06 -33.19
CA PHE A 123 -31.58 -23.50 -33.42
C PHE A 123 -32.59 -22.57 -32.72
N TRP A 124 -33.65 -22.22 -33.46
CA TRP A 124 -34.87 -21.65 -32.87
C TRP A 124 -35.90 -22.75 -32.63
N LYS A 125 -36.59 -22.69 -31.51
CA LYS A 125 -37.77 -23.48 -31.19
C LYS A 125 -38.87 -22.52 -30.78
N TYR A 126 -39.84 -22.30 -31.66
CA TYR A 126 -40.97 -21.37 -31.43
C TYR A 126 -40.53 -20.00 -30.88
N ASN A 127 -39.74 -19.25 -31.68
CA ASN A 127 -39.18 -17.93 -31.33
C ASN A 127 -38.23 -17.90 -30.12
N LYS A 128 -37.84 -19.05 -29.55
CA LYS A 128 -36.87 -19.15 -28.46
C LYS A 128 -35.59 -19.83 -28.93
N LYS A 129 -34.43 -19.31 -28.52
CA LYS A 129 -33.14 -19.97 -28.79
C LYS A 129 -33.10 -21.33 -28.07
N ASP A 130 -32.67 -22.38 -28.75
CA ASP A 130 -32.61 -23.74 -28.20
C ASP A 130 -31.35 -24.45 -28.70
N GLY A 131 -30.73 -25.26 -27.84
CA GLY A 131 -29.46 -25.93 -28.12
C GLY A 131 -28.25 -24.99 -28.12
N GLU A 132 -27.15 -25.46 -28.70
CA GLU A 132 -25.92 -24.70 -28.82
C GLU A 132 -26.05 -23.58 -29.87
N TRP A 133 -25.58 -22.40 -29.50
CA TRP A 133 -25.49 -21.23 -30.36
C TRP A 133 -24.04 -20.79 -30.47
N LEU A 134 -23.54 -20.74 -31.70
CA LEU A 134 -22.18 -20.35 -32.03
C LEU A 134 -22.19 -18.97 -32.68
N GLY A 135 -21.39 -18.05 -32.14
CA GLY A 135 -21.09 -16.76 -32.75
C GLY A 135 -19.64 -16.69 -33.20
N TYR A 136 -19.37 -15.90 -34.23
CA TYR A 136 -18.04 -15.75 -34.81
C TYR A 136 -17.73 -14.27 -35.00
N PHE A 137 -16.46 -13.91 -34.88
CA PHE A 137 -15.97 -12.60 -35.29
C PHE A 137 -15.95 -12.46 -36.82
N GLU A 138 -15.80 -11.24 -37.31
CA GLU A 138 -15.66 -10.93 -38.76
C GLU A 138 -14.48 -11.67 -39.43
N ASN A 139 -13.46 -12.08 -38.67
CA ASN A 139 -12.35 -12.88 -39.19
C ASN A 139 -12.65 -14.38 -39.27
N GLY A 140 -13.89 -14.80 -38.97
CA GLY A 140 -14.36 -16.18 -38.99
C GLY A 140 -13.97 -17.02 -37.77
N GLN A 141 -13.22 -16.49 -36.81
CA GLN A 141 -12.88 -17.19 -35.56
C GLN A 141 -14.09 -17.17 -34.60
N PRO A 142 -14.28 -18.21 -33.76
CA PRO A 142 -15.37 -18.22 -32.80
C PRO A 142 -15.26 -17.04 -31.84
N GLU A 143 -16.39 -16.43 -31.51
CA GLU A 143 -16.53 -15.40 -30.48
C GLU A 143 -17.17 -15.98 -29.22
N TYR A 144 -18.16 -16.86 -29.39
CA TYR A 144 -18.83 -17.54 -28.27
C TYR A 144 -19.45 -18.88 -28.68
N SER A 145 -19.59 -19.77 -27.69
CA SER A 145 -20.52 -20.91 -27.71
C SER A 145 -21.40 -20.82 -26.47
N ILE A 146 -22.73 -20.78 -26.66
CA ILE A 146 -23.70 -20.63 -25.56
C ILE A 146 -24.80 -21.67 -25.73
N PHE A 147 -25.05 -22.47 -24.70
CA PHE A 147 -26.19 -23.36 -24.67
C PHE A 147 -27.46 -22.64 -24.18
N TRP A 148 -28.52 -22.74 -24.98
CA TRP A 148 -29.85 -22.22 -24.67
C TRP A 148 -30.83 -23.39 -24.48
N ASN A 149 -31.70 -23.28 -23.49
CA ASN A 149 -32.83 -24.19 -23.30
C ASN A 149 -34.11 -23.35 -23.28
N ASN A 150 -34.91 -23.43 -24.35
CA ASN A 150 -36.14 -22.66 -24.51
C ASN A 150 -35.98 -21.16 -24.19
N GLY A 151 -34.94 -20.53 -24.75
CA GLY A 151 -34.70 -19.08 -24.68
C GLY A 151 -33.97 -18.62 -23.42
N ILE A 152 -33.62 -19.54 -22.52
CA ILE A 152 -32.92 -19.27 -21.26
C ILE A 152 -31.52 -19.89 -21.37
N LYS A 153 -30.47 -19.18 -20.94
CA LYS A 153 -29.11 -19.76 -20.90
C LYS A 153 -29.07 -20.89 -19.86
N HIS A 154 -28.74 -22.11 -20.29
CA HIS A 154 -28.75 -23.28 -19.43
C HIS A 154 -27.83 -24.36 -20.01
N GLY A 155 -26.62 -24.50 -19.49
CA GLY A 155 -25.59 -25.42 -19.98
C GLY A 155 -24.26 -24.71 -20.21
N SER A 156 -23.48 -25.23 -21.14
CA SER A 156 -22.13 -24.73 -21.45
C SER A 156 -22.13 -23.28 -21.93
N TYR A 157 -21.11 -22.56 -21.50
CA TYR A 157 -20.82 -21.21 -21.95
C TYR A 157 -19.32 -21.06 -22.17
N MET A 158 -18.95 -20.58 -23.35
CA MET A 158 -17.58 -20.28 -23.72
C MET A 158 -17.53 -18.96 -24.49
N THR A 159 -16.48 -18.18 -24.25
CA THR A 159 -16.13 -17.03 -25.09
C THR A 159 -14.68 -17.09 -25.47
N PHE A 160 -14.33 -16.45 -26.58
CA PHE A 160 -13.01 -16.51 -27.17
C PHE A 160 -12.50 -15.10 -27.49
N TYR A 161 -11.18 -14.96 -27.57
CA TYR A 161 -10.51 -13.81 -28.15
C TYR A 161 -10.49 -13.91 -29.68
N ARG A 162 -10.22 -12.80 -30.37
CA ARG A 162 -10.18 -12.74 -31.84
C ARG A 162 -9.14 -13.66 -32.48
N ASP A 163 -8.14 -14.09 -31.72
CA ASP A 163 -7.09 -15.03 -32.11
C ASP A 163 -7.41 -16.48 -31.74
N ASN A 164 -8.68 -16.79 -31.46
CA ASN A 164 -9.19 -18.12 -31.13
C ASN A 164 -8.72 -18.68 -29.78
N GLN A 165 -8.11 -17.84 -28.93
CA GLN A 165 -7.78 -18.23 -27.56
C GLN A 165 -9.04 -18.20 -26.67
N LEU A 166 -9.22 -19.22 -25.83
CA LEU A 166 -10.33 -19.26 -24.89
C LEU A 166 -10.22 -18.07 -23.91
N LYS A 167 -11.31 -17.33 -23.70
CA LYS A 167 -11.37 -16.15 -22.83
C LYS A 167 -12.08 -16.45 -21.52
N SER A 168 -13.18 -17.18 -21.59
CA SER A 168 -13.90 -17.64 -20.40
C SER A 168 -14.67 -18.92 -20.69
N ALA A 169 -14.79 -19.79 -19.70
CA ALA A 169 -15.63 -20.98 -19.78
C ALA A 169 -16.35 -21.23 -18.45
N GLY A 170 -17.57 -21.76 -18.50
CA GLY A 170 -18.33 -22.16 -17.32
C GLY A 170 -19.73 -22.66 -17.68
N THR A 171 -20.56 -22.84 -16.66
CA THR A 171 -21.93 -23.34 -16.81
C THR A 171 -22.93 -22.30 -16.32
N PHE A 172 -24.03 -22.15 -17.07
CA PHE A 172 -25.22 -21.45 -16.61
C PHE A 172 -26.30 -22.45 -16.22
N ILE A 173 -27.00 -22.18 -15.11
CA ILE A 173 -28.25 -22.83 -14.75
C ILE A 173 -29.29 -21.73 -14.59
N HIS A 174 -30.31 -21.72 -15.46
CA HIS A 174 -31.38 -20.71 -15.47
C HIS A 174 -30.83 -19.27 -15.47
N GLU A 175 -29.93 -18.96 -16.41
CA GLU A 175 -29.25 -17.66 -16.58
C GLU A 175 -28.32 -17.23 -15.44
N LYS A 176 -28.14 -18.07 -14.42
CA LYS A 176 -27.23 -17.82 -13.31
C LYS A 176 -25.97 -18.66 -13.46
N LYS A 177 -24.80 -18.06 -13.22
CA LYS A 177 -23.52 -18.79 -13.19
C LYS A 177 -23.61 -19.90 -12.14
N ASP A 178 -23.12 -21.07 -12.46
CA ASP A 178 -23.05 -22.20 -11.54
C ASP A 178 -21.74 -22.96 -11.74
N ASP A 179 -21.31 -23.68 -10.71
CA ASP A 179 -20.08 -24.46 -10.64
C ASP A 179 -18.82 -23.59 -10.85
N ILE A 180 -17.77 -24.17 -11.41
CA ILE A 180 -16.49 -23.52 -11.62
C ILE A 180 -16.48 -22.74 -12.94
N TRP A 181 -16.02 -21.50 -12.86
CA TRP A 181 -15.79 -20.61 -13.98
C TRP A 181 -14.31 -20.34 -14.17
N PHE A 182 -13.84 -20.51 -15.40
CA PHE A 182 -12.47 -20.25 -15.80
C PHE A 182 -12.39 -18.98 -16.62
N PHE A 183 -11.38 -18.17 -16.34
CA PHE A 183 -11.04 -16.99 -17.11
C PHE A 183 -9.57 -17.04 -17.47
N TYR A 184 -9.24 -16.62 -18.68
CA TYR A 184 -7.90 -16.74 -19.25
C TYR A 184 -7.41 -15.39 -19.75
N TYR A 185 -6.10 -15.22 -19.75
CA TYR A 185 -5.42 -14.15 -20.45
C TYR A 185 -5.35 -14.46 -21.96
N LYS A 186 -4.99 -13.45 -22.76
CA LYS A 186 -4.86 -13.60 -24.22
C LYS A 186 -3.75 -14.59 -24.62
N ASN A 187 -2.74 -14.77 -23.77
CA ASN A 187 -1.67 -15.76 -23.99
C ASN A 187 -2.13 -17.21 -23.71
N GLY A 188 -3.38 -17.43 -23.30
CA GLY A 188 -3.93 -18.75 -22.97
C GLY A 188 -3.77 -19.16 -21.50
N ASN A 189 -2.99 -18.42 -20.72
CA ASN A 189 -2.75 -18.72 -19.31
C ASN A 189 -3.99 -18.40 -18.47
N LYS A 190 -4.22 -19.18 -17.41
CA LYS A 190 -5.34 -18.92 -16.50
C LYS A 190 -5.14 -17.56 -15.83
N MET A 191 -6.20 -16.76 -15.79
CA MET A 191 -6.25 -15.49 -15.07
C MET A 191 -6.90 -15.69 -13.70
N ARG A 192 -8.03 -16.41 -13.66
CA ARG A 192 -8.71 -16.75 -12.41
C ARG A 192 -9.68 -17.91 -12.56
N ILE A 193 -9.95 -18.56 -11.44
CA ILE A 193 -10.93 -19.61 -11.24
C ILE A 193 -11.92 -19.10 -10.19
N GLU A 194 -13.19 -19.04 -10.54
CA GLU A 194 -14.28 -18.57 -9.68
C GLU A 194 -15.24 -19.72 -9.39
N SER A 195 -15.62 -19.92 -8.13
CA SER A 195 -16.67 -20.86 -7.75
C SER A 195 -18.00 -20.14 -7.56
N TRP A 196 -19.06 -20.67 -8.18
CA TRP A 196 -20.41 -20.10 -8.17
C TRP A 196 -21.45 -21.15 -7.77
N LYS A 197 -22.48 -20.72 -7.04
CA LYS A 197 -23.65 -21.53 -6.72
C LYS A 197 -24.92 -20.74 -7.01
N TYR A 198 -25.57 -21.08 -8.12
CA TYR A 198 -26.81 -20.47 -8.60
C TYR A 198 -26.77 -18.93 -8.59
N GLY A 199 -25.71 -18.38 -9.18
CA GLY A 199 -25.48 -16.94 -9.33
C GLY A 199 -24.88 -16.24 -8.11
N ILE A 200 -24.64 -16.98 -7.03
CA ILE A 200 -23.99 -16.49 -5.81
C ILE A 200 -22.52 -16.91 -5.86
N PRO A 201 -21.55 -15.98 -5.72
CA PRO A 201 -20.14 -16.34 -5.52
C PRO A 201 -19.99 -17.14 -4.22
N GLU A 202 -19.57 -18.41 -4.33
CA GLU A 202 -19.44 -19.31 -3.19
C GLU A 202 -18.39 -20.38 -3.50
N GLY A 203 -17.37 -20.51 -2.65
CA GLY A 203 -16.33 -21.54 -2.77
C GLY A 203 -14.92 -20.99 -2.88
N GLU A 204 -13.99 -21.86 -3.29
CA GLU A 204 -12.59 -21.46 -3.50
C GLU A 204 -12.43 -20.60 -4.75
N TRP A 205 -11.68 -19.52 -4.62
CA TRP A 205 -11.28 -18.64 -5.71
C TRP A 205 -9.76 -18.61 -5.82
N LYS A 206 -9.26 -18.67 -7.06
CA LYS A 206 -7.82 -18.67 -7.36
C LYS A 206 -7.53 -17.63 -8.43
N TYR A 207 -6.51 -16.84 -8.22
CA TYR A 207 -6.03 -15.81 -9.13
C TYR A 207 -4.59 -16.12 -9.51
N PHE A 208 -4.24 -15.80 -10.74
CA PHE A 208 -2.92 -16.09 -11.31
C PHE A 208 -2.37 -14.83 -11.98
N TYR A 209 -1.05 -14.75 -12.07
CA TYR A 209 -0.35 -13.80 -12.91
C TYR A 209 -0.33 -14.29 -14.37
N GLU A 210 0.06 -13.41 -15.31
CA GLU A 210 0.16 -13.78 -16.72
C GLU A 210 1.19 -14.88 -17.00
N ASN A 211 2.15 -15.10 -16.09
CA ASN A 211 3.16 -16.16 -16.15
C ASN A 211 2.71 -17.50 -15.53
N GLU A 212 1.42 -17.67 -15.25
CA GLU A 212 0.78 -18.83 -14.57
C GLU A 212 1.05 -18.96 -13.07
N ASN A 213 1.94 -18.16 -12.50
CA ASN A 213 2.21 -18.23 -11.07
C ASN A 213 0.98 -17.78 -10.28
N LYS A 214 0.75 -18.41 -9.12
CA LYS A 214 -0.38 -18.03 -8.25
C LYS A 214 -0.20 -16.59 -7.79
N LYS A 215 -1.30 -15.84 -7.77
CA LYS A 215 -1.37 -14.46 -7.30
C LYS A 215 -2.10 -14.34 -5.97
N ALA A 216 -3.22 -15.04 -5.86
CA ALA A 216 -3.99 -15.12 -4.62
C ALA A 216 -4.90 -16.34 -4.62
N SER A 217 -5.24 -16.83 -3.44
CA SER A 217 -6.28 -17.84 -3.28
C SER A 217 -6.93 -17.76 -1.91
N GLY A 218 -8.22 -18.07 -1.86
CA GLY A 218 -8.97 -18.20 -0.61
C GLY A 218 -10.43 -18.52 -0.87
N TYR A 219 -11.26 -18.38 0.16
CA TYR A 219 -12.69 -18.69 0.10
C TYR A 219 -13.53 -17.43 -0.04
N ILE A 220 -14.55 -17.49 -0.89
CA ILE A 220 -15.60 -16.48 -0.99
C ILE A 220 -16.90 -17.11 -0.51
N SER A 221 -17.61 -16.43 0.40
CA SER A 221 -18.97 -16.81 0.78
C SER A 221 -19.91 -15.65 0.55
N LYS A 222 -21.03 -15.91 -0.14
CA LYS A 222 -22.06 -14.92 -0.49
C LYS A 222 -21.52 -13.63 -1.15
N GLY A 223 -20.45 -13.74 -1.93
CA GLY A 223 -19.83 -12.60 -2.60
C GLY A 223 -18.64 -11.97 -1.88
N ASN A 224 -18.43 -12.24 -0.59
CA ASN A 224 -17.38 -11.61 0.20
C ASN A 224 -16.24 -12.57 0.50
N ARG A 225 -15.01 -12.06 0.59
CA ARG A 225 -13.86 -12.84 1.06
C ARG A 225 -14.08 -13.25 2.51
N THR A 226 -13.88 -14.54 2.79
CA THR A 226 -14.01 -15.08 4.14
C THR A 226 -12.98 -16.18 4.39
N GLY A 227 -12.64 -16.38 5.65
CA GLY A 227 -11.65 -17.38 6.07
C GLY A 227 -10.24 -17.05 5.60
N TYR A 228 -9.43 -18.08 5.45
CA TYR A 228 -7.99 -17.92 5.24
C TYR A 228 -7.65 -17.64 3.77
N TRP A 229 -6.88 -16.59 3.54
CA TRP A 229 -6.39 -16.19 2.23
C TRP A 229 -4.87 -16.17 2.18
N LYS A 230 -4.34 -16.55 1.02
CA LYS A 230 -2.92 -16.45 0.68
C LYS A 230 -2.74 -15.55 -0.53
N TYR A 231 -1.72 -14.72 -0.47
CA TYR A 231 -1.26 -13.85 -1.53
C TYR A 231 0.19 -14.19 -1.82
N TYR A 232 0.58 -14.03 -3.08
CA TYR A 232 1.87 -14.48 -3.57
C TYR A 232 2.55 -13.34 -4.33
N PHE A 233 3.87 -13.34 -4.33
CA PHE A 233 4.69 -12.59 -5.27
C PHE A 233 4.70 -13.29 -6.63
N GLU A 234 5.17 -12.59 -7.67
CA GLU A 234 5.31 -13.19 -9.01
C GLU A 234 6.30 -14.35 -9.07
N ASN A 235 7.19 -14.50 -8.08
CA ASN A 235 8.14 -15.62 -7.95
C ASN A 235 7.57 -16.83 -7.18
N GLU A 236 6.25 -16.87 -6.94
CA GLU A 236 5.52 -17.88 -6.15
C GLU A 236 5.76 -17.88 -4.63
N ALA A 237 6.67 -17.05 -4.11
CA ALA A 237 6.80 -16.88 -2.67
C ALA A 237 5.53 -16.23 -2.09
N ILE A 238 5.13 -16.62 -0.88
CA ILE A 238 3.97 -16.00 -0.19
C ILE A 238 4.35 -14.56 0.15
N SER A 239 3.49 -13.60 -0.20
CA SER A 239 3.66 -12.19 0.14
C SER A 239 2.90 -11.80 1.40
N SER A 240 1.71 -12.38 1.59
CA SER A 240 0.93 -12.25 2.82
C SER A 240 -0.10 -13.36 2.95
N GLU A 241 -0.48 -13.65 4.18
CA GLU A 241 -1.58 -14.57 4.48
C GLU A 241 -2.26 -14.22 5.80
N GLY A 242 -3.56 -14.53 5.89
CA GLY A 242 -4.37 -14.22 7.05
C GLY A 242 -5.86 -14.43 6.81
N ASN A 243 -6.68 -14.10 7.79
CA ASN A 243 -8.12 -14.31 7.71
C ASN A 243 -8.87 -13.05 7.26
N TRP A 244 -9.83 -13.25 6.36
CA TRP A 244 -10.88 -12.29 6.04
C TRP A 244 -12.16 -12.67 6.78
N ASN A 245 -12.91 -11.66 7.20
CA ASN A 245 -14.28 -11.81 7.69
C ASN A 245 -15.15 -10.80 6.94
N ASP A 246 -15.94 -11.28 5.99
CA ASP A 246 -16.82 -10.47 5.13
C ASP A 246 -16.10 -9.25 4.52
N ASP A 247 -15.04 -9.51 3.74
CA ASP A 247 -14.21 -8.49 3.08
C ASP A 247 -13.47 -7.52 4.00
N THR A 248 -13.42 -7.78 5.31
CA THR A 248 -12.57 -7.07 6.27
C THR A 248 -11.42 -7.95 6.78
N LEU A 249 -10.23 -7.37 6.97
CA LEU A 249 -9.08 -8.03 7.57
C LEU A 249 -9.39 -8.34 9.04
N ASN A 250 -9.20 -9.59 9.46
CA ASN A 250 -9.46 -10.01 10.82
C ASN A 250 -8.45 -11.07 11.31
N GLY A 251 -8.15 -11.06 12.60
CA GLY A 251 -7.24 -12.01 13.23
C GLY A 251 -5.78 -11.82 12.83
N LEU A 252 -4.97 -12.87 13.00
CA LEU A 252 -3.54 -12.84 12.70
C LEU A 252 -3.30 -12.75 11.19
N TRP A 253 -2.44 -11.82 10.81
CA TRP A 253 -1.87 -11.69 9.48
C TRP A 253 -0.36 -11.76 9.52
N LEU A 254 0.19 -12.41 8.51
CA LEU A 254 1.63 -12.57 8.26
C LEU A 254 1.95 -11.91 6.92
N TYR A 255 3.01 -11.13 6.89
CA TYR A 255 3.54 -10.49 5.68
C TYR A 255 5.01 -10.86 5.55
N TYR A 256 5.46 -11.05 4.33
CA TYR A 256 6.77 -11.62 4.04
C TYR A 256 7.57 -10.73 3.10
N TYR A 257 8.89 -10.88 3.17
CA TYR A 257 9.81 -10.47 2.11
C TYR A 257 9.81 -11.50 0.98
N GLU A 258 10.28 -11.13 -0.22
CA GLU A 258 10.37 -12.05 -1.37
C GLU A 258 11.27 -13.27 -1.10
N ASN A 259 12.21 -13.15 -0.15
CA ASN A 259 13.06 -14.26 0.32
C ASN A 259 12.35 -15.25 1.26
N GLY A 260 11.06 -15.04 1.56
CA GLY A 260 10.23 -15.90 2.39
C GLY A 260 10.34 -15.66 3.91
N ARG A 261 11.16 -14.70 4.36
CA ARG A 261 11.22 -14.30 5.78
C ARG A 261 10.04 -13.41 6.13
N ILE A 262 9.56 -13.51 7.36
CA ILE A 262 8.51 -12.63 7.87
C ILE A 262 9.05 -11.20 7.90
N LYS A 263 8.28 -10.28 7.32
CA LYS A 263 8.50 -8.83 7.36
C LYS A 263 7.76 -8.20 8.53
N GLU A 264 6.50 -8.58 8.69
CA GLU A 264 5.67 -8.12 9.80
C GLU A 264 4.55 -9.12 10.07
N LYS A 265 4.11 -9.16 11.33
CA LYS A 265 2.97 -9.98 11.75
C LYS A 265 2.23 -9.30 12.89
N GLY A 266 0.92 -9.50 12.94
CA GLY A 266 0.08 -9.00 14.01
C GLY A 266 -1.39 -9.21 13.72
N TYR A 267 -2.24 -8.70 14.60
CA TYR A 267 -3.68 -8.89 14.50
C TYR A 267 -4.37 -7.71 13.83
N TRP A 268 -5.32 -8.00 12.95
CA TRP A 268 -6.28 -7.04 12.42
C TRP A 268 -7.63 -7.24 13.10
N LEU A 269 -8.36 -6.15 13.28
CA LEU A 269 -9.73 -6.14 13.74
C LEU A 269 -10.51 -5.15 12.86
N ASN A 270 -11.33 -5.68 11.96
CA ASN A 270 -12.16 -4.90 11.02
C ASN A 270 -11.33 -3.85 10.27
N ASP A 271 -10.28 -4.28 9.58
CA ASP A 271 -9.36 -3.42 8.81
C ASP A 271 -8.51 -2.43 9.63
N TYR A 272 -8.49 -2.54 10.96
CA TYR A 272 -7.56 -1.80 11.81
C TYR A 272 -6.53 -2.71 12.47
N GLN A 273 -5.26 -2.29 12.49
CA GLN A 273 -4.23 -2.95 13.28
C GLN A 273 -4.63 -2.92 14.76
N HIS A 274 -4.59 -4.07 15.41
CA HIS A 274 -4.99 -4.24 16.81
C HIS A 274 -4.10 -5.28 17.50
N GLY A 275 -3.91 -5.14 18.81
CA GLY A 275 -3.09 -6.07 19.59
C GLY A 275 -1.59 -5.94 19.32
N PHE A 276 -0.85 -7.01 19.63
CA PHE A 276 0.61 -7.02 19.52
C PHE A 276 1.06 -7.24 18.07
N TRP A 277 2.01 -6.43 17.64
CA TRP A 277 2.63 -6.50 16.31
C TRP A 277 4.15 -6.59 16.43
N GLU A 278 4.73 -7.37 15.53
CA GLU A 278 6.17 -7.58 15.38
C GLU A 278 6.57 -7.25 13.95
N TYR A 279 7.68 -6.54 13.80
CA TYR A 279 8.29 -6.13 12.54
C TYR A 279 9.73 -6.60 12.54
N PHE A 280 10.23 -7.01 11.38
CA PHE A 280 11.52 -7.66 11.22
C PHE A 280 12.28 -7.03 10.07
N TYR A 281 13.60 -6.94 10.22
CA TYR A 281 14.51 -6.65 9.13
C TYR A 281 14.56 -7.82 8.13
N GLU A 282 15.03 -7.56 6.91
CA GLU A 282 15.16 -8.59 5.87
C GLU A 282 16.17 -9.70 6.25
N ASN A 283 17.12 -9.40 7.16
CA ASN A 283 18.02 -10.38 7.74
C ASN A 283 17.33 -11.36 8.72
N GLY A 284 16.06 -11.11 9.08
CA GLY A 284 15.23 -11.90 10.00
C GLY A 284 15.31 -11.46 11.46
N SER A 285 16.17 -10.52 11.81
CA SER A 285 16.22 -9.94 13.15
C SER A 285 15.02 -9.02 13.40
N GLN A 286 14.56 -8.95 14.65
CA GLN A 286 13.43 -8.11 15.03
C GLN A 286 13.83 -6.63 14.92
N GLU A 287 13.02 -5.83 14.24
CA GLU A 287 13.22 -4.38 14.06
C GLU A 287 12.47 -3.60 15.15
N THR A 288 11.19 -3.90 15.32
CA THR A 288 10.36 -3.27 16.35
C THR A 288 9.18 -4.16 16.71
N ALA A 289 8.66 -3.98 17.93
CA ALA A 289 7.40 -4.57 18.32
C ALA A 289 6.68 -3.69 19.34
N GLY A 290 5.36 -3.79 19.35
CA GLY A 290 4.51 -3.06 20.29
C GLY A 290 3.04 -3.33 20.05
N TYR A 291 2.20 -2.58 20.75
CA TYR A 291 0.76 -2.74 20.67
C TYR A 291 0.13 -1.67 19.79
N TRP A 292 -0.74 -2.11 18.90
CA TRP A 292 -1.68 -1.26 18.17
C TRP A 292 -3.06 -1.33 18.81
N ASN A 293 -3.75 -0.20 18.86
CA ASN A 293 -5.14 -0.10 19.24
C ASN A 293 -5.87 0.69 18.16
N TYR A 294 -6.60 -0.02 17.29
CA TYR A 294 -7.36 0.55 16.17
C TYR A 294 -6.51 1.47 15.27
N GLY A 295 -5.37 0.96 14.80
CA GLY A 295 -4.47 1.71 13.90
C GLY A 295 -3.66 2.81 14.59
N ARG A 296 -3.64 2.86 15.93
CA ARG A 296 -2.77 3.77 16.69
C ARG A 296 -1.82 3.01 17.62
N LYS A 297 -0.55 3.43 17.67
CA LYS A 297 0.44 2.91 18.62
C LYS A 297 0.00 3.22 20.05
N ASN A 298 -0.01 2.19 20.89
CA ASN A 298 -0.34 2.29 22.29
C ASN A 298 0.60 1.40 23.13
N TYR A 299 0.63 1.63 24.43
CA TYR A 299 1.45 0.88 25.40
C TYR A 299 2.94 0.83 25.04
N LEU A 300 3.65 -0.18 25.53
CA LEU A 300 5.10 -0.34 25.36
C LEU A 300 5.45 -0.69 23.92
N TRP A 301 6.41 0.07 23.36
CA TRP A 301 7.09 -0.25 22.11
C TRP A 301 8.57 -0.43 22.34
N ARG A 302 9.15 -1.39 21.61
CA ARG A 302 10.58 -1.70 21.61
C ARG A 302 11.10 -1.61 20.19
N TYR A 303 12.31 -1.08 20.06
CA TYR A 303 13.01 -0.93 18.81
C TYR A 303 14.41 -1.51 18.99
N PHE A 304 14.91 -2.14 17.95
CA PHE A 304 16.15 -2.90 17.99
C PHE A 304 17.07 -2.44 16.86
N TYR A 305 18.36 -2.70 17.03
CA TYR A 305 19.35 -2.64 15.97
C TYR A 305 19.32 -3.95 15.16
N GLU A 306 19.87 -3.94 13.95
CA GLU A 306 19.97 -5.15 13.10
C GLU A 306 20.79 -6.28 13.74
N ASN A 307 21.64 -5.97 14.72
CA ASN A 307 22.38 -6.97 15.51
C ASN A 307 21.54 -7.61 16.64
N GLY A 308 20.26 -7.23 16.78
CA GLY A 308 19.33 -7.71 17.81
C GLY A 308 19.41 -6.96 19.15
N GLY A 309 20.38 -6.04 19.32
CA GLY A 309 20.48 -5.20 20.50
C GLY A 309 19.29 -4.23 20.61
N ILE A 310 18.81 -3.97 21.82
CA ILE A 310 17.76 -2.96 22.04
C ILE A 310 18.33 -1.59 21.69
N LYS A 311 17.64 -0.86 20.83
CA LYS A 311 17.95 0.53 20.44
C LYS A 311 17.22 1.52 21.33
N GLU A 312 15.92 1.32 21.52
CA GLU A 312 15.11 2.16 22.38
C GLU A 312 13.80 1.47 22.79
N TYR A 313 13.22 1.92 23.89
CA TYR A 313 11.85 1.57 24.25
C TYR A 313 11.20 2.61 25.14
N GLY A 314 9.87 2.64 25.08
CA GLY A 314 9.01 3.46 25.92
C GLY A 314 7.55 3.30 25.54
N ASN A 315 6.69 4.06 26.20
CA ASN A 315 5.25 3.96 25.96
C ASN A 315 4.79 4.94 24.90
N TRP A 316 3.81 4.50 24.12
CA TRP A 316 3.00 5.33 23.24
C TRP A 316 1.58 5.41 23.80
N THR A 317 0.94 6.56 23.60
CA THR A 317 -0.50 6.75 23.83
C THR A 317 -1.05 7.45 22.59
N ASP A 318 -1.91 6.77 21.84
CA ASP A 318 -2.52 7.27 20.61
C ASP A 318 -1.53 7.94 19.63
N ASN A 319 -0.48 7.21 19.25
CA ASN A 319 0.60 7.69 18.38
C ASN A 319 1.46 8.83 18.97
N ASN A 320 1.36 9.14 20.27
CA ASN A 320 2.27 10.06 20.95
C ASN A 320 3.21 9.37 21.94
N GLN A 321 4.49 9.75 21.96
CA GLN A 321 5.44 9.23 22.94
C GLN A 321 5.08 9.77 24.33
N THR A 322 4.99 8.88 25.31
CA THR A 322 4.59 9.21 26.68
C THR A 322 5.41 8.44 27.71
N GLY A 323 5.56 9.04 28.89
CA GLY A 323 6.22 8.40 30.01
C GLY A 323 7.74 8.27 29.83
N LEU A 324 8.34 7.30 30.53
CA LEU A 324 9.79 7.12 30.55
C LEU A 324 10.26 6.37 29.30
N TRP A 325 11.23 6.94 28.60
CA TRP A 325 11.90 6.34 27.46
C TRP A 325 13.36 6.08 27.77
N LYS A 326 13.88 4.96 27.28
CA LYS A 326 15.28 4.57 27.36
C LYS A 326 15.82 4.34 25.97
N TYR A 327 17.01 4.87 25.74
CA TYR A 327 17.77 4.75 24.49
C TYR A 327 19.11 4.13 24.82
N PHE A 328 19.63 3.33 23.91
CA PHE A 328 20.85 2.56 24.10
C PHE A 328 21.82 2.84 22.96
N HIS A 329 23.10 2.62 23.20
CA HIS A 329 24.14 2.52 22.17
C HIS A 329 24.17 1.09 21.63
N GLU A 330 24.83 0.86 20.49
CA GLU A 330 24.95 -0.48 19.90
C GLU A 330 25.68 -1.49 20.80
N ASN A 331 26.52 -1.01 21.73
CA ASN A 331 27.17 -1.82 22.75
C ASN A 331 26.26 -2.25 23.92
N GLY A 332 24.97 -1.90 23.87
CA GLY A 332 23.95 -2.25 24.87
C GLY A 332 23.90 -1.34 26.10
N GLN A 333 24.78 -0.34 26.20
CA GLN A 333 24.77 0.62 27.31
C GLN A 333 23.74 1.73 27.05
N LEU A 334 23.20 2.33 28.11
CA LEU A 334 22.28 3.46 27.96
C LEU A 334 22.99 4.60 27.22
N SER A 335 22.29 5.20 26.26
CA SER A 335 22.67 6.44 25.57
C SER A 335 21.93 7.63 26.15
N SER A 336 20.63 7.49 26.42
CA SER A 336 19.87 8.48 27.15
C SER A 336 18.62 7.90 27.81
N ILE A 337 18.10 8.64 28.79
CA ILE A 337 16.86 8.31 29.50
C ILE A 337 16.17 9.60 29.92
N GLY A 338 14.85 9.64 29.75
CA GLY A 338 14.05 10.79 30.16
C GLY A 338 12.57 10.57 29.89
N LYS A 339 11.75 11.57 30.21
CA LYS A 339 10.31 11.49 30.03
C LYS A 339 9.86 12.23 28.78
N TRP A 340 8.89 11.66 28.09
CA TRP A 340 8.10 12.30 27.05
C TRP A 340 6.68 12.58 27.56
N SER A 341 6.12 13.71 27.12
CA SER A 341 4.71 14.05 27.26
C SER A 341 4.27 14.59 25.91
N ASP A 342 3.28 13.93 25.30
CA ASP A 342 2.75 14.30 23.98
C ASP A 342 3.84 14.50 22.93
N SER A 343 4.77 13.54 22.86
CA SER A 343 5.89 13.56 21.92
C SER A 343 6.84 14.76 22.09
N MET A 344 6.82 15.43 23.25
CA MET A 344 7.84 16.42 23.64
C MET A 344 8.61 15.99 24.90
N LYS A 345 9.92 16.25 24.93
CA LYS A 345 10.77 15.98 26.09
C LYS A 345 10.35 16.83 27.28
N THR A 346 10.23 16.18 28.44
CA THR A 346 9.88 16.84 29.70
C THR A 346 10.63 16.24 30.88
N GLY A 347 10.79 17.02 31.94
CA GLY A 347 11.42 16.60 33.19
C GLY A 347 12.94 16.41 33.07
N GLU A 348 13.52 15.65 33.98
CA GLU A 348 14.96 15.37 33.95
C GLU A 348 15.31 14.39 32.84
N TRP A 349 16.36 14.72 32.10
CA TRP A 349 17.00 13.84 31.14
C TRP A 349 18.45 13.60 31.53
N LYS A 350 18.92 12.37 31.29
CA LYS A 350 20.31 11.98 31.45
C LYS A 350 20.80 11.40 30.12
N TYR A 351 21.99 11.80 29.73
CA TYR A 351 22.72 11.32 28.58
C TYR A 351 24.00 10.67 29.07
N PHE A 352 24.46 9.65 28.37
CA PHE A 352 25.58 8.82 28.80
C PHE A 352 26.60 8.67 27.66
N HIS A 353 27.87 8.56 28.05
CA HIS A 353 28.95 8.16 27.15
C HIS A 353 28.85 6.66 26.85
N GLU A 354 29.56 6.19 25.83
CA GLU A 354 29.60 4.75 25.45
C GLU A 354 30.22 3.84 26.53
N ASN A 355 30.83 4.42 27.56
CA ASN A 355 31.32 3.70 28.74
C ASN A 355 30.30 3.67 29.91
N GLY A 356 29.10 4.21 29.70
CA GLY A 356 27.97 4.12 30.62
C GLY A 356 27.96 5.20 31.69
N ARG A 357 28.98 6.06 31.73
CA ARG A 357 29.03 7.22 32.64
C ARG A 357 28.19 8.35 32.09
N ILE A 358 27.62 9.16 32.98
CA ILE A 358 26.81 10.32 32.59
C ILE A 358 27.68 11.28 31.78
N LYS A 359 27.21 11.65 30.59
CA LYS A 359 27.76 12.68 29.71
C LYS A 359 27.16 14.04 30.01
N SER A 360 25.85 14.09 30.19
CA SER A 360 25.16 15.31 30.59
C SER A 360 23.82 15.00 31.24
N LYS A 361 23.31 15.96 32.02
CA LYS A 361 21.96 15.90 32.56
C LYS A 361 21.40 17.29 32.83
N GLY A 362 20.10 17.42 32.72
CA GLY A 362 19.37 18.65 33.00
C GLY A 362 17.88 18.48 32.77
N ARG A 363 17.12 19.57 32.84
CA ARG A 363 15.66 19.56 32.69
C ARG A 363 15.27 19.98 31.28
N TRP A 364 14.33 19.25 30.70
CA TRP A 364 13.61 19.65 29.49
C TRP A 364 12.21 20.12 29.86
N VAL A 365 11.72 21.10 29.10
CA VAL A 365 10.33 21.57 29.12
C VAL A 365 9.92 21.82 27.68
N ASN A 366 9.03 20.98 27.14
CA ASN A 366 8.52 21.05 25.77
C ASN A 366 9.65 21.15 24.74
N ASP A 367 10.56 20.16 24.74
CA ASP A 367 11.72 20.09 23.86
C ASP A 367 12.70 21.27 23.93
N LYS A 368 12.65 22.04 25.02
CA LYS A 368 13.66 23.07 25.32
C LYS A 368 14.38 22.82 26.63
N GLN A 369 15.67 23.11 26.67
CA GLN A 369 16.50 23.00 27.86
C GLN A 369 16.18 24.12 28.85
N TYR A 370 16.00 23.72 30.11
CA TYR A 370 15.77 24.62 31.24
C TYR A 370 16.57 24.18 32.47
N GLY A 371 16.81 25.14 33.35
CA GLY A 371 17.43 24.87 34.65
C GLY A 371 18.92 24.57 34.54
N ILE A 372 19.48 24.03 35.62
CA ILE A 372 20.91 23.76 35.68
C ILE A 372 21.22 22.49 34.88
N TRP A 373 22.04 22.64 33.86
CA TRP A 373 22.65 21.50 33.16
C TRP A 373 24.05 21.24 33.69
N LYS A 374 24.42 19.96 33.70
CA LYS A 374 25.74 19.49 34.10
C LYS A 374 26.30 18.63 32.97
N PHE A 375 27.55 18.85 32.60
CA PHE A 375 28.26 18.13 31.55
C PHE A 375 29.54 17.53 32.13
N TYR A 376 29.88 16.32 31.69
CA TYR A 376 30.94 15.51 32.25
C TYR A 376 31.82 14.94 31.13
N ILE A 377 33.11 14.83 31.38
CA ILE A 377 34.06 14.13 30.50
C ILE A 377 33.88 12.60 30.63
N PRO A 378 34.39 11.78 29.70
CA PRO A 378 34.25 10.32 29.74
C PRO A 378 34.75 9.66 31.04
N GLU A 379 35.69 10.28 31.74
CA GLU A 379 36.23 9.86 33.03
C GLU A 379 35.23 10.06 34.18
N GLY A 380 34.12 10.77 33.94
CA GLY A 380 33.05 11.07 34.90
C GLY A 380 33.26 12.36 35.70
N LYS A 381 34.35 13.10 35.45
CA LYS A 381 34.60 14.40 36.10
C LYS A 381 33.70 15.49 35.49
N LEU A 382 33.22 16.41 36.34
CA LEU A 382 32.38 17.52 35.90
C LEU A 382 33.21 18.47 35.03
N LYS A 383 32.83 18.61 33.75
CA LYS A 383 33.45 19.54 32.80
C LYS A 383 32.93 20.94 33.04
N ASN A 384 31.61 21.07 33.11
CA ASN A 384 30.95 22.34 33.35
C ASN A 384 29.49 22.20 33.79
N LYS A 385 28.94 23.30 34.29
CA LYS A 385 27.53 23.43 34.61
C LYS A 385 27.08 24.88 34.42
N GLY A 386 25.80 25.06 34.11
CA GLY A 386 25.21 26.40 34.08
C GLY A 386 23.70 26.37 33.90
N LEU A 387 23.09 27.55 34.05
CA LEU A 387 21.66 27.74 33.89
C LEU A 387 21.29 27.87 32.41
N TRP A 388 20.31 27.09 31.97
CA TRP A 388 19.73 27.16 30.63
C TRP A 388 18.30 27.69 30.70
N ARG A 389 17.93 28.52 29.72
CA ARG A 389 16.56 29.00 29.49
C ARG A 389 16.28 28.98 28.00
N LYS A 390 15.34 28.13 27.57
CA LYS A 390 14.95 27.98 26.15
C LYS A 390 16.16 27.73 25.24
N ASP A 391 16.97 26.73 25.58
CA ASP A 391 18.15 26.30 24.80
C ASP A 391 19.30 27.32 24.72
N LEU A 392 19.26 28.38 25.53
CA LEU A 392 20.35 29.34 25.67
C LEU A 392 20.90 29.31 27.09
N PRO A 393 22.24 29.37 27.27
CA PRO A 393 22.84 29.71 28.54
C PRO A 393 22.32 31.06 29.04
N ASP A 394 21.77 31.10 30.25
CA ASP A 394 21.13 32.29 30.81
C ASP A 394 21.17 32.24 32.34
N GLY A 395 22.23 32.80 32.93
CA GLY A 395 22.52 32.78 34.36
C GLY A 395 23.96 32.32 34.65
N GLU A 396 24.19 31.89 35.88
CA GLU A 396 25.53 31.49 36.35
C GLU A 396 26.06 30.29 35.56
N TRP A 397 27.34 30.36 35.18
CA TRP A 397 28.08 29.32 34.48
C TRP A 397 29.42 29.07 35.14
N ILE A 398 29.81 27.80 35.23
CA ILE A 398 31.07 27.35 35.82
C ILE A 398 31.68 26.26 34.95
N ASN A 399 32.91 26.49 34.47
CA ASN A 399 33.76 25.49 33.86
C ASN A 399 34.82 25.02 34.87
N TYR A 400 35.31 23.80 34.69
CA TYR A 400 36.27 23.16 35.58
C TYR A 400 37.48 22.66 34.79
N HIS A 401 38.64 22.69 35.45
CA HIS A 401 39.87 22.02 35.03
C HIS A 401 39.76 20.51 35.23
N GLU A 402 40.65 19.73 34.61
CA GLU A 402 40.67 18.27 34.75
C GLU A 402 40.92 17.78 36.18
N ASN A 403 41.52 18.61 37.03
CA ASN A 403 41.72 18.35 38.45
C ASN A 403 40.48 18.68 39.32
N GLY A 404 39.40 19.19 38.72
CA GLY A 404 38.14 19.50 39.39
C GLY A 404 38.07 20.90 40.04
N LYS A 405 39.13 21.70 39.98
CA LYS A 405 39.07 23.13 40.36
C LYS A 405 38.39 23.93 39.25
N LYS A 406 37.83 25.10 39.59
CA LYS A 406 37.20 25.97 38.60
C LYS A 406 38.25 26.47 37.61
N SER A 407 37.89 26.55 36.33
CA SER A 407 38.71 27.17 35.29
C SER A 407 38.18 28.54 34.89
N GLU A 408 36.86 28.67 34.77
CA GLU A 408 36.19 29.96 34.63
C GLU A 408 34.79 29.94 35.25
N GLN A 409 34.33 31.11 35.68
CA GLN A 409 32.99 31.32 36.22
C GLN A 409 32.50 32.72 35.88
N GLY A 410 31.23 32.82 35.48
CA GLY A 410 30.59 34.09 35.19
C GLY A 410 29.09 33.92 34.95
N PHE A 411 28.48 34.89 34.27
CA PHE A 411 27.08 34.84 33.89
C PHE A 411 26.94 34.89 32.37
N PHE A 412 25.97 34.14 31.85
CA PHE A 412 25.45 34.33 30.50
C PHE A 412 24.11 35.08 30.56
N SER A 413 23.81 35.83 29.51
CA SER A 413 22.51 36.40 29.24
C SER A 413 22.18 36.13 27.77
N GLN A 414 21.08 35.42 27.51
CA GLN A 414 20.67 35.04 26.13
C GLN A 414 21.80 34.37 25.31
N GLY A 415 22.59 33.52 25.96
CA GLY A 415 23.69 32.78 25.33
C GLY A 415 25.01 33.52 25.20
N LYS A 416 25.07 34.80 25.59
CA LYS A 416 26.30 35.63 25.53
C LYS A 416 26.89 35.89 26.93
N LYS A 417 28.21 35.93 27.06
CA LYS A 417 28.91 36.28 28.30
C LYS A 417 28.48 37.69 28.71
N ASN A 418 27.99 37.82 29.94
CA ASN A 418 27.52 39.08 30.50
C ASN A 418 27.89 39.21 31.98
N GLY A 419 28.24 40.42 32.42
CA GLY A 419 28.67 40.69 33.79
C GLY A 419 30.09 40.19 34.11
N ILE A 420 30.39 40.03 35.39
CA ILE A 420 31.74 39.72 35.87
C ILE A 420 32.09 38.25 35.63
N TRP A 421 33.17 38.03 34.87
CA TRP A 421 33.82 36.74 34.69
C TRP A 421 35.12 36.66 35.47
N ARG A 422 35.43 35.45 35.93
CA ARG A 422 36.64 35.09 36.66
C ARG A 422 37.26 33.88 36.00
N TYR A 423 38.56 33.92 35.78
CA TYR A 423 39.36 32.84 35.19
C TYR A 423 40.43 32.44 36.19
N PHE A 424 40.65 31.14 36.33
CA PHE A 424 41.50 30.56 37.35
C PHE A 424 42.53 29.63 36.71
N SER A 425 43.73 29.58 37.29
CA SER A 425 44.76 28.61 36.92
C SER A 425 44.40 27.20 37.40
N ASP A 426 45.16 26.19 36.96
CA ASP A 426 44.98 24.80 37.38
C ASP A 426 45.12 24.63 38.90
N ASN A 427 45.95 25.43 39.57
CA ASN A 427 46.08 25.38 41.03
C ASN A 427 44.93 26.10 41.77
N GLY A 428 44.02 26.78 41.04
CA GLY A 428 42.83 27.45 41.55
C GLY A 428 43.02 28.93 41.90
N ARG A 429 44.16 29.53 41.57
CA ARG A 429 44.41 30.97 41.77
C ARG A 429 43.68 31.79 40.71
N LEU A 430 43.15 32.94 41.10
CA LEU A 430 42.49 33.87 40.18
C LEU A 430 43.55 34.50 39.27
N MET A 431 43.41 34.32 37.97
CA MET A 431 44.34 34.84 36.95
C MET A 431 43.78 36.05 36.23
N ILE A 432 42.46 36.07 35.98
CA ILE A 432 41.80 37.14 35.23
C ILE A 432 40.43 37.40 35.84
N LYS A 433 40.08 38.68 35.97
CA LYS A 433 38.74 39.13 36.36
C LYS A 433 38.35 40.33 35.51
N GLY A 434 37.19 40.28 34.88
CA GLY A 434 36.70 41.41 34.09
C GLY A 434 35.21 41.32 33.81
N CYS A 435 34.61 42.43 33.34
CA CYS A 435 33.21 42.45 32.94
C CYS A 435 33.09 42.20 31.43
N TRP A 436 32.14 41.35 31.05
CA TRP A 436 31.70 41.13 29.68
C TRP A 436 30.34 41.79 29.47
N LEU A 437 30.11 42.35 28.30
CA LEU A 437 28.81 42.82 27.83
C LEU A 437 28.58 42.24 26.45
N ASP A 438 27.65 41.29 26.34
CA ASP A 438 27.30 40.60 25.09
C ASP A 438 28.52 40.05 24.32
N ASP A 439 29.38 39.28 25.02
CA ASP A 439 30.63 38.71 24.50
C ASP A 439 31.74 39.73 24.13
N LEU A 440 31.60 41.00 24.51
CA LEU A 440 32.65 42.00 24.40
C LEU A 440 33.21 42.38 25.78
N GLN A 441 34.53 42.53 25.88
CA GLN A 441 35.16 43.03 27.11
C GLN A 441 34.70 44.47 27.36
N ASN A 442 34.22 44.77 28.56
CA ASN A 442 33.72 46.09 28.91
C ASN A 442 34.02 46.43 30.39
N GLY A 443 34.33 47.67 30.72
CA GLY A 443 34.66 48.10 32.09
C GLY A 443 36.01 47.59 32.60
N GLU A 444 36.20 47.55 33.92
CA GLU A 444 37.48 47.15 34.55
C GLU A 444 37.85 45.68 34.28
N TRP A 445 39.12 45.48 33.90
CA TRP A 445 39.79 44.19 33.80
C TRP A 445 41.04 44.17 34.67
N LYS A 446 41.27 43.03 35.34
CA LYS A 446 42.41 42.78 36.22
C LYS A 446 43.02 41.44 35.87
N TYR A 447 44.32 41.44 35.60
CA TYR A 447 45.15 40.28 35.32
C TYR A 447 46.10 40.10 36.48
N TYR A 448 46.39 38.86 36.85
CA TYR A 448 47.22 38.52 38.00
C TYR A 448 48.37 37.60 37.58
N PHE A 449 49.52 37.75 38.23
CA PHE A 449 50.60 36.78 38.18
C PHE A 449 50.22 35.51 38.96
N GLU A 450 50.98 34.43 38.76
CA GLU A 450 50.75 33.19 39.51
C GLU A 450 50.86 33.39 41.02
N ASN A 451 51.67 34.34 41.49
CA ASN A 451 51.81 34.66 42.92
C ASN A 451 50.60 35.44 43.50
N GLY A 452 49.63 35.84 42.67
CA GLY A 452 48.42 36.56 43.06
C GLY A 452 48.53 38.09 43.04
N ILE A 453 49.71 38.63 42.70
CA ILE A 453 49.92 40.07 42.52
C ILE A 453 49.30 40.50 41.17
N PRO A 454 48.63 41.66 41.08
CA PRO A 454 48.13 42.18 39.80
C PRO A 454 49.28 42.31 38.80
N ALA A 455 49.16 41.72 37.62
CA ALA A 455 50.09 41.88 36.51
C ALA A 455 49.73 43.10 35.66
N SER A 456 48.43 43.33 35.46
CA SER A 456 47.92 44.53 34.83
C SER A 456 46.46 44.79 35.19
N LEU A 457 46.03 46.04 35.08
CA LEU A 457 44.63 46.42 35.18
C LEU A 457 44.33 47.68 34.37
N GLY A 458 43.11 47.79 33.88
CA GLY A 458 42.60 48.96 33.17
C GLY A 458 41.20 48.68 32.66
N GLU A 459 40.66 49.56 31.83
CA GLU A 459 39.32 49.40 31.27
C GLU A 459 39.35 48.90 29.83
N PHE A 460 38.34 48.10 29.48
CA PHE A 460 37.97 47.82 28.10
C PHE A 460 36.67 48.54 27.76
N LYS A 461 36.54 48.95 26.50
CA LYS A 461 35.29 49.41 25.91
C LYS A 461 35.07 48.68 24.60
N GLU A 462 33.95 47.96 24.50
CA GLU A 462 33.56 47.22 23.28
C GLU A 462 34.67 46.29 22.73
N GLY A 463 35.44 45.66 23.63
CA GLY A 463 36.51 44.73 23.26
C GLY A 463 37.91 45.36 23.09
N SER A 464 38.02 46.69 23.13
CA SER A 464 39.32 47.38 22.99
C SER A 464 39.78 48.01 24.31
N GLN A 465 41.08 48.01 24.59
CA GLN A 465 41.64 48.69 25.76
C GLN A 465 41.33 50.19 25.67
N ASN A 466 40.85 50.77 26.76
CA ASN A 466 40.44 52.17 26.81
C ASN A 466 40.73 52.77 28.19
N GLY A 467 41.15 54.03 28.25
CA GLY A 467 41.49 54.71 29.49
C GLY A 467 42.86 54.32 30.07
N GLU A 468 43.07 54.63 31.35
CA GLU A 468 44.33 54.38 32.05
C GLU A 468 44.55 52.87 32.29
N TRP A 469 45.73 52.39 31.92
CA TRP A 469 46.18 51.04 32.20
C TRP A 469 47.44 51.06 33.04
N LYS A 470 47.50 50.15 34.02
CA LYS A 470 48.66 49.94 34.89
C LYS A 470 49.18 48.53 34.68
N TYR A 471 50.49 48.41 34.56
CA TYR A 471 51.23 47.16 34.49
C TYR A 471 52.19 47.11 35.67
N PHE A 472 52.40 45.94 36.23
CA PHE A 472 53.22 45.76 37.43
C PHE A 472 54.31 44.72 37.19
N HIS A 473 55.37 44.80 37.99
CA HIS A 473 56.39 43.75 38.11
C HIS A 473 55.89 42.63 39.02
N GLU A 474 56.51 41.45 38.97
CA GLU A 474 56.10 40.31 39.79
C GLU A 474 56.21 40.56 41.30
N ASN A 475 57.01 41.54 41.72
CA ASN A 475 57.12 41.99 43.11
C ASN A 475 56.01 42.97 43.54
N GLY A 476 55.12 43.38 42.62
CA GLY A 476 54.00 44.27 42.86
C GLY A 476 54.28 45.76 42.66
N ASN A 477 55.51 46.13 42.34
CA ASN A 477 55.87 47.49 41.99
C ASN A 477 55.31 47.87 40.61
N LEU A 478 54.96 49.15 40.42
CA LEU A 478 54.42 49.62 39.16
C LEU A 478 55.53 49.49 38.10
N LYS A 479 55.21 48.89 36.96
CA LYS A 479 56.12 48.73 35.82
C LYS A 479 55.86 49.80 34.77
N SER A 480 54.60 50.04 34.47
CA SER A 480 54.22 51.14 33.60
C SER A 480 52.77 51.57 33.79
N VAL A 481 52.49 52.82 33.41
CA VAL A 481 51.14 53.38 33.35
C VAL A 481 51.00 54.27 32.12
N GLY A 482 49.86 54.22 31.46
CA GLY A 482 49.57 55.08 30.32
C GLY A 482 48.13 54.95 29.84
N LEU A 483 47.75 55.79 28.88
CA LEU A 483 46.41 55.81 28.31
C LEU A 483 46.33 54.93 27.07
N TRP A 484 45.25 54.16 26.99
CA TRP A 484 44.81 53.52 25.76
C TRP A 484 43.57 54.22 25.22
N ASN A 485 43.49 54.38 23.90
CA ASN A 485 42.29 54.85 23.21
C ASN A 485 41.95 53.83 22.12
N ASN A 486 40.85 53.09 22.32
CA ASN A 486 40.40 52.04 21.39
C ASN A 486 41.48 51.03 20.97
N GLY A 487 42.30 50.58 21.91
CA GLY A 487 43.35 49.59 21.67
C GLY A 487 44.65 50.15 21.09
N ILE A 488 44.77 51.48 21.02
CA ILE A 488 45.97 52.19 20.58
C ILE A 488 46.56 52.94 21.78
N LYS A 489 47.89 52.85 22.01
CA LYS A 489 48.55 53.65 23.04
C LYS A 489 48.39 55.12 22.68
N ASN A 490 48.02 55.95 23.65
CA ASN A 490 47.82 57.37 23.44
C ASN A 490 48.50 58.15 24.57
N ASP A 491 48.98 59.35 24.25
CA ASP A 491 49.54 60.28 25.23
C ASP A 491 50.79 59.71 25.94
N GLU A 492 51.04 60.16 27.17
CA GLU A 492 52.16 59.76 28.02
C GLU A 492 52.09 58.31 28.52
N TRP A 493 53.20 57.60 28.40
CA TRP A 493 53.46 56.29 28.97
C TRP A 493 54.71 56.33 29.85
N ILE A 494 54.52 56.13 31.15
CA ILE A 494 55.59 56.22 32.16
C ILE A 494 56.03 54.82 32.54
N TYR A 495 57.34 54.57 32.58
CA TYR A 495 57.92 53.28 32.93
C TYR A 495 58.83 53.38 34.16
N PHE A 496 58.86 52.30 34.95
CA PHE A 496 59.60 52.21 36.19
C PHE A 496 60.30 50.85 36.31
N ASP A 497 61.45 50.85 36.99
CA ASP A 497 62.20 49.64 37.31
C ASP A 497 61.53 48.82 38.43
N GLU A 498 62.11 47.66 38.75
CA GLU A 498 61.60 46.79 39.82
C GLU A 498 61.61 47.43 41.22
N ASN A 499 62.28 48.58 41.42
CA ASN A 499 62.34 49.32 42.68
C ASN A 499 61.44 50.58 42.70
N ASN A 500 60.52 50.72 41.74
CA ASN A 500 59.71 51.93 41.49
C ASN A 500 60.53 53.18 41.11
N LYS A 501 61.76 53.02 40.64
CA LYS A 501 62.54 54.14 40.12
C LYS A 501 62.12 54.42 38.68
N PHE A 502 61.87 55.68 38.36
CA PHE A 502 61.59 56.13 36.99
C PHE A 502 62.70 55.65 36.03
N GLU A 503 62.30 55.02 34.91
CA GLU A 503 63.19 54.59 33.85
C GLU A 503 63.11 55.54 32.65
N ASN A 504 61.93 55.69 32.06
CA ASN A 504 61.68 56.58 30.93
C ASN A 504 60.20 56.94 30.77
N ILE A 505 59.92 57.88 29.86
CA ILE A 505 58.59 58.24 29.39
C ILE A 505 58.55 58.17 27.85
N GLU A 506 57.48 57.61 27.30
CA GLU A 506 57.20 57.60 25.87
C GLU A 506 55.93 58.41 25.59
N TYR A 507 55.91 59.14 24.48
CA TYR A 507 54.74 59.90 24.03
C TYR A 507 54.18 59.27 22.76
N PHE A 508 52.88 59.01 22.74
CA PHE A 508 52.19 58.45 21.59
C PHE A 508 51.15 59.43 21.05
N ASP A 509 51.06 59.54 19.73
CA ASP A 509 49.97 60.29 19.10
C ASP A 509 48.66 59.49 19.06
N ASN A 510 47.61 60.13 18.55
CA ASN A 510 46.27 59.52 18.44
C ASN A 510 46.21 58.32 17.46
N THR A 511 47.29 58.08 16.70
CA THR A 511 47.44 56.92 15.80
C THR A 511 48.31 55.81 16.41
N GLY A 512 48.91 56.05 17.57
CA GLY A 512 49.76 55.09 18.28
C GLY A 512 51.22 55.12 17.86
N ASP A 513 51.62 56.11 17.07
CA ASP A 513 53.01 56.29 16.67
C ASP A 513 53.78 56.96 17.81
N ASN A 514 54.95 56.40 18.13
CA ASN A 514 55.82 56.93 19.18
C ASN A 514 56.51 58.20 18.67
N LEU A 515 56.28 59.32 19.37
CA LEU A 515 56.70 60.67 18.98
C LEU A 515 58.12 61.06 19.45
N HIS A 516 58.85 60.22 20.21
CA HIS A 516 60.31 60.22 20.51
C HIS A 516 60.65 59.90 21.99
N PHE A 517 61.81 59.25 22.18
CA PHE A 517 62.48 58.95 23.46
C PHE A 517 63.16 60.18 24.07
N ILE A 518 62.88 60.49 25.33
CA ILE A 518 63.71 61.38 26.15
C ILE A 518 64.48 60.49 27.15
N ASN A 519 65.81 60.42 27.00
CA ASN A 519 66.74 59.75 27.94
C ASN A 519 67.02 60.61 29.17
#